data_AF-A0A8J3PVI2-F1
#
_entry.id   AF-A0A8J3PVI2-F1
#
_cell.length_a   1.000
_cell.length_b   1.000
_cell.length_c   1.000
_cell.angle_alpha   90.00
_cell.angle_beta   90.00
_cell.angle_gamma   90.00
#
_symmetry.space_group_name_H-M   'P 1'
#
loop_
_entity.id
_entity.type
_entity.pdbx_description
1 polymer ?
#
loop_
_entity_poly.entity_id
_entity_poly.type
_entity_poly.pdbx_seq_one_letter_code
_entity_poly.pdbx_strand_id
1 'polypeptide(L)' 'MSCEHLICAACAGPVVEGRCPVCREGRAKLHHHGFMGLSPVLIALAIVLAVALLALSHLSGY' A
#
# COMPACT_ATOMS: atom_id res chain seq x y z
N MET A 1 0.08 -25.34 -18.98
CA MET A 1 -0.52 -24.00 -18.76
C MET A 1 -0.65 -23.36 -20.12
N SER A 2 -1.89 -23.14 -20.57
CA SER A 2 -2.18 -22.56 -21.87
C SER A 2 -1.75 -21.09 -21.83
N CYS A 3 -0.89 -20.69 -22.75
CA CYS A 3 -0.59 -19.28 -22.94
C CYS A 3 -1.76 -18.65 -23.71
N GLU A 4 -2.94 -18.56 -23.09
CA GLU A 4 -3.93 -17.61 -23.59
C GLU A 4 -3.27 -16.23 -23.58
N HIS A 5 -3.09 -15.64 -24.75
CA HIS A 5 -2.73 -14.23 -24.89
C HIS A 5 -3.90 -13.40 -24.36
N LEU A 6 -3.99 -13.31 -23.03
CA LEU A 6 -4.95 -12.49 -22.32
C LEU A 6 -4.65 -11.04 -22.69
N ILE A 7 -5.69 -10.35 -23.13
CA ILE A 7 -5.64 -8.96 -23.55
C ILE A 7 -6.29 -8.10 -22.47
N CYS A 8 -5.64 -7.01 -22.11
CA CYS A 8 -6.16 -6.03 -21.18
C CYS A 8 -7.46 -5.39 -21.72
N ALA A 9 -8.60 -5.54 -21.02
CA ALA A 9 -9.86 -4.91 -21.44
C ALA A 9 -9.83 -3.37 -21.45
N ALA A 10 -8.97 -2.76 -20.63
CA ALA A 10 -8.86 -1.30 -20.54
C ALA A 10 -7.91 -0.68 -21.58
N CYS A 11 -6.97 -1.47 -22.12
CA CYS A 11 -5.80 -0.93 -22.80
C CYS A 11 -5.28 -1.78 -23.96
N ALA A 12 -5.93 -2.92 -24.24
CA ALA A 12 -5.60 -3.86 -25.31
C ALA A 12 -4.14 -4.37 -25.35
N GLY A 13 -3.36 -4.16 -24.29
CA GLY A 13 -1.99 -4.67 -24.17
C GLY A 13 -1.95 -6.14 -23.72
N PRO A 14 -0.86 -6.87 -24.06
CA PRO A 14 -0.67 -8.25 -23.62
C PRO A 14 -0.46 -8.33 -22.11
N VAL A 15 -1.07 -9.34 -21.48
CA VAL A 15 -0.93 -9.61 -20.05
C VAL A 15 0.22 -10.58 -19.80
N VAL A 16 1.18 -10.15 -18.99
CA VAL A 16 2.32 -10.96 -18.51
C VAL A 16 2.21 -10.98 -16.99
N GLU A 17 1.80 -12.12 -16.41
CA GLU A 17 1.55 -12.30 -14.96
C GLU A 17 0.30 -11.57 -14.40
N GLY A 18 -0.83 -11.64 -15.09
CA GLY A 18 -2.13 -11.17 -14.57
C GLY A 18 -2.40 -9.67 -14.71
N ARG A 19 -1.41 -8.85 -15.11
CA ARG A 19 -1.60 -7.47 -15.59
C ARG A 19 -0.73 -7.14 -16.80
N CYS A 20 -1.19 -6.22 -17.63
CA CYS A 20 -0.38 -5.61 -18.69
C CYS A 20 0.59 -4.55 -18.10
N PRO A 21 1.66 -4.19 -18.82
CA PRO A 21 2.65 -3.21 -18.35
C PRO A 21 2.05 -1.83 -18.03
N VAL A 22 1.14 -1.34 -18.87
CA VAL A 22 0.50 -0.01 -18.69
C VAL A 22 -0.32 0.06 -17.40
N CYS A 23 -1.18 -0.93 -17.14
CA CYS A 23 -1.94 -0.95 -15.90
C CYS A 23 -1.05 -1.18 -14.66
N ARG A 24 0.07 -1.90 -14.81
CA ARG A 24 1.05 -2.10 -13.74
C ARG A 24 1.70 -0.76 -13.36
N GLU A 25 2.17 0.00 -14.34
CA GLU A 25 2.74 1.34 -14.13
C GLU A 25 1.72 2.33 -13.55
N GLY A 26 0.48 2.32 -14.08
CA GLY A 26 -0.60 3.15 -13.54
C GLY A 26 -0.87 2.86 -12.06
N ARG A 27 -0.93 1.57 -11.68
CA ARG A 27 -1.04 1.18 -10.26
C ARG A 27 0.20 1.60 -9.47
N ALA A 28 1.41 1.44 -10.01
CA ALA A 28 2.63 1.83 -9.33
C ALA A 28 2.59 3.33 -8.96
N LYS A 29 2.11 4.19 -9.86
CA LYS A 29 1.93 5.63 -9.60
C LYS A 29 0.93 5.90 -8.46
N LEU A 30 -0.19 5.19 -8.42
CA LEU A 30 -1.15 5.30 -7.31
C LEU A 30 -0.56 4.82 -5.97
N HIS A 31 0.13 3.67 -5.96
CA HIS A 31 0.73 3.14 -4.73
C HIS A 31 1.96 3.93 -4.28
N HIS A 32 2.63 4.67 -5.18
CA HIS A 32 3.78 5.48 -4.79
C HIS A 32 3.37 6.69 -3.95
N HIS A 33 2.14 7.17 -4.12
CA HIS A 33 1.55 8.20 -3.27
C HIS A 33 0.85 7.53 -2.08
N GLY A 34 1.65 7.01 -1.13
CA GLY A 34 1.15 6.79 0.23
C GLY A 34 0.51 8.07 0.77
N PHE A 35 -0.49 7.95 1.64
CA PHE A 35 -1.21 9.10 2.20
C PHE A 35 -0.20 10.14 2.74
N MET A 36 -0.06 11.27 2.04
CA MET A 36 0.89 12.34 2.36
C MET A 36 2.38 11.92 2.42
N GLY A 37 2.77 10.85 1.73
CA GLY A 37 4.13 10.31 1.80
C GLY A 37 4.49 9.67 3.14
N LEU A 38 3.53 9.56 4.07
CA LEU A 38 3.74 8.81 5.30
C LEU A 38 3.69 7.31 4.99
N SER A 39 4.83 6.65 5.25
CA SER A 39 4.87 5.19 5.27
C SER A 39 3.87 4.68 6.32
N PRO A 40 3.10 3.61 6.04
CA PRO A 40 2.24 2.95 7.02
C PRO A 40 2.96 2.61 8.33
N VAL A 41 4.28 2.36 8.25
CA VAL A 41 5.14 2.09 9.41
C VAL A 41 5.23 3.29 10.35
N LEU A 42 5.29 4.52 9.83
CA LEU A 42 5.35 5.74 10.64
C LEU A 42 4.04 5.98 11.39
N ILE A 43 2.91 5.71 10.75
CA ILE A 43 1.59 5.81 11.37
C ILE A 43 1.47 4.79 12.50
N ALA A 44 1.86 3.53 12.25
CA ALA A 44 1.85 2.49 13.27
C ALA A 44 2.75 2.85 14.47
N LEU A 45 3.96 3.37 14.22
CA LEU A 45 4.87 3.81 15.28
C LEU A 45 4.29 4.95 16.11
N ALA A 46 3.66 5.95 15.47
CA ALA A 46 3.03 7.07 16.16
C ALA A 46 1.89 6.60 17.08
N ILE A 47 1.06 5.66 16.61
CA ILE A 47 -0.02 5.08 17.42
C ILE A 47 0.54 4.32 18.63
N VAL A 48 1.56 3.47 18.42
CA VAL A 48 2.19 2.71 19.52
C VAL A 48 2.78 3.66 20.56
N LEU A 49 3.46 4.73 20.13
CA LEU A 49 4.04 5.72 21.03
C LEU A 49 2.96 6.45 21.83
N ALA A 50 1.87 6.86 21.18
CA ALA A 50 0.75 7.51 21.85
C ALA A 50 0.11 6.60 22.91
N VAL A 51 -0.11 5.33 22.58
CA VAL A 51 -0.65 4.34 23.53
C VAL A 51 0.31 4.12 24.71
N ALA A 52 1.62 4.03 24.46
CA ALA A 52 2.62 3.88 25.51
C ALA A 52 2.61 5.07 26.47
N LEU A 53 2.61 6.30 25.95
CA LEU A 53 2.56 7.52 26.76
C LEU A 53 1.28 7.60 27.61
N LEU A 54 0.13 7.25 27.02
CA LEU A 54 -1.12 7.18 27.77
C LEU A 54 -1.03 6.13 28.88
N ALA A 55 -0.57 4.91 28.58
CA ALA A 55 -0.40 3.86 29.58
C ALA A 55 0.55 4.29 30.72
N LEU A 56 1.68 4.92 30.39
CA LEU A 56 2.60 5.49 31.36
C LEU A 56 1.91 6.53 32.25
N SER A 57 1.17 7.47 31.67
CA SER A 57 0.45 8.50 32.44
C SER A 57 -0.63 7.92 33.36
N HIS A 58 -1.32 6.86 32.92
CA HIS A 58 -2.30 6.15 33.74
C HIS A 58 -1.65 5.36 34.88
N LEU A 59 -0.45 4.79 34.66
CA LEU A 59 0.29 4.06 35.68
C LEU A 59 1.00 4.98 36.68
N SER A 60 1.44 6.17 36.25
CA SER A 60 2.12 7.16 37.11
C SER A 60 1.17 8.09 37.85
N GLY A 61 -0.13 8.05 37.55
CA GLY A 61 -1.17 8.89 38.14
C GLY A 61 -1.89 8.27 39.34
N TYR A 62 -1.31 7.25 39.98
CA TYR A 62 -1.78 6.66 41.25
C TYR A 62 -0.85 7.02 42.40
#